data_AF-U3UAV8-F1
#
_entry.id   AF-U3UAV8-F1
#
_cell.length_a   1.000
_cell.length_b   1.000
_cell.length_c   1.000
_cell.angle_alpha   90.00
_cell.angle_beta   90.00
_cell.angle_gamma   90.00
#
_symmetry.space_group_name_H-M   'P 1'
#
loop_
_entity.id
_entity.type
_entity.pdbx_description
1 polymer ?
#
loop_
_entity_poly.entity_id
_entity_poly.type
_entity_poly.pdbx_seq_one_letter_code
_entity_poly.pdbx_strand_id
1 'polypeptide(L)'
;MRMERERRVHHDERGAKRPLSTLPASISDLRDDPYQSLATFARKAGGYRKSRKACSDFKWVDFFRARIAIDLSSPGGFALALLLAVKLAQTRAAKGMPGFRGRR
;
A
#
# COMPACT_ATOMS: atom_id res chain seq x y z
N MET A 1 -23.44 19.65 21.73
CA MET A 1 -23.26 18.65 20.66
C MET A 1 -21.78 18.33 20.54
N ARG A 2 -21.40 17.06 20.73
CA ARG A 2 -20.00 16.61 20.83
C ARG A 2 -19.51 16.24 19.43
N MET A 3 -18.66 17.07 18.83
CA MET A 3 -18.02 16.75 17.56
C MET A 3 -16.72 15.98 17.86
N GLU A 4 -16.79 14.65 17.80
CA GLU A 4 -15.60 13.81 17.85
C GLU A 4 -14.75 14.09 16.60
N ARG A 5 -13.62 14.78 16.78
CA ARG A 5 -12.63 15.00 15.74
C ARG A 5 -12.03 13.66 15.34
N GLU A 6 -12.46 13.12 14.21
CA GLU A 6 -11.80 12.00 13.54
C GLU A 6 -10.34 12.38 13.25
N ARG A 7 -9.43 11.86 14.06
CA ARG A 7 -8.00 12.15 13.98
C ARG A 7 -7.41 11.42 12.76
N ARG A 8 -7.55 12.02 11.58
CA ARG A 8 -6.84 11.61 10.36
C ARG A 8 -5.35 11.89 10.56
N VAL A 9 -4.56 10.83 10.72
CA VAL A 9 -3.10 10.90 10.83
C VAL A 9 -2.53 10.62 9.43
N HIS A 10 -1.71 11.54 8.92
CA HIS A 10 -0.97 11.36 7.68
C HIS A 10 0.27 10.48 7.94
N HIS A 11 0.49 9.47 7.10
CA HIS A 11 1.64 8.59 7.17
C HIS A 11 2.54 8.89 5.96
N ASP A 12 3.83 9.05 6.22
CA ASP A 12 4.84 9.39 5.22
C ASP A 12 5.27 8.16 4.37
N GLU A 13 6.11 8.36 3.35
CA GLU A 13 6.69 7.40 2.39
C GLU A 13 7.46 6.21 3.02
N ARG A 14 7.61 6.21 4.35
CA ARG A 14 8.24 5.15 5.15
C ARG A 14 7.31 4.53 6.20
N GLY A 15 6.01 4.87 6.18
CA GLY A 15 5.02 4.37 7.15
C GLY A 15 5.10 5.05 8.54
N ALA A 16 5.95 6.07 8.70
CA ALA A 16 6.08 6.81 9.95
C ALA A 16 4.97 7.88 10.09
N LYS A 17 4.39 7.98 11.30
CA LYS A 17 3.45 9.06 11.66
C LYS A 17 4.22 10.37 11.78
N ARG A 18 4.12 11.26 10.79
CA ARG A 18 4.64 12.64 10.93
C ARG A 18 3.53 13.60 11.36
N PRO A 19 3.89 14.69 12.07
CA PRO A 19 2.97 15.80 12.32
C PRO A 19 2.52 16.45 11.01
N LEU A 20 1.30 17.02 11.01
CA LEU A 20 0.66 17.64 9.84
C LEU A 20 1.50 18.76 9.17
N SER A 21 2.52 19.26 9.87
CA SER A 21 3.45 20.30 9.44
C SER A 21 4.43 19.88 8.34
N THR A 22 4.46 18.61 7.92
CA THR A 22 5.25 18.14 6.77
C THR A 22 4.43 17.89 5.52
N LEU A 23 3.17 18.33 5.46
CA LEU A 23 2.45 18.36 4.19
C LEU A 23 3.18 19.33 3.24
N PRO A 24 3.61 18.88 2.07
CA PRO A 24 4.26 19.76 1.11
C PRO A 24 3.26 20.81 0.62
N ALA A 25 3.77 22.00 0.29
CA ALA A 25 2.96 23.18 -0.04
C ALA A 25 2.11 23.04 -1.32
N SER A 26 2.30 21.96 -2.10
CA SER A 26 1.56 21.69 -3.32
C SER A 26 1.25 20.20 -3.48
N ILE A 27 0.07 19.87 -4.02
CA ILE A 27 -0.39 18.50 -4.24
C ILE A 27 0.55 17.72 -5.18
N SER A 28 1.24 18.40 -6.10
CA SER A 28 2.22 17.80 -7.01
C SER A 28 3.51 17.33 -6.34
N ASP A 29 3.81 17.83 -5.15
CA ASP A 29 5.00 17.48 -4.37
C ASP A 29 4.69 16.40 -3.32
N LEU A 30 3.43 15.97 -3.25
CA LEU A 30 3.02 14.78 -2.51
C LEU A 30 3.61 13.55 -3.21
N ARG A 31 4.81 13.18 -2.79
CA ARG A 31 5.59 12.06 -3.33
C ARG A 31 4.73 10.80 -3.38
N ASP A 32 4.34 10.40 -4.59
CA ASP A 32 3.53 9.20 -4.80
C ASP A 32 4.29 8.00 -4.24
N ASP A 33 3.75 7.36 -3.21
CA ASP A 33 4.38 6.19 -2.65
C ASP A 33 4.21 5.03 -3.64
N PRO A 34 5.29 4.53 -4.27
CA PRO A 34 5.16 3.52 -5.31
C PRO A 34 4.58 2.21 -4.77
N TYR A 35 4.68 1.95 -3.46
CA TYR A 35 4.09 0.78 -2.82
C TYR A 35 2.58 0.96 -2.57
N GLN A 36 2.10 2.19 -2.37
CA GLN A 36 0.67 2.51 -2.35
C GLN A 36 0.03 2.25 -3.72
N SER A 37 0.70 2.70 -4.78
CA SER A 37 0.33 2.38 -6.16
C SER A 37 0.38 0.86 -6.39
N LEU A 38 1.49 0.20 -6.05
CA LEU A 38 1.66 -1.25 -6.18
C LEU A 38 0.54 -2.05 -5.49
N ALA A 39 0.20 -1.71 -4.24
CA ALA A 39 -0.87 -2.37 -3.50
C ALA A 39 -2.23 -2.19 -4.18
N THR A 40 -2.53 -0.95 -4.62
CA THR A 40 -3.77 -0.63 -5.32
C THR A 40 -3.91 -1.42 -6.63
N PHE A 41 -2.85 -1.48 -7.43
CA PHE A 41 -2.84 -2.22 -8.68
C PHE A 41 -2.88 -3.74 -8.45
N ALA A 42 -2.15 -4.27 -7.48
CA ALA A 42 -2.20 -5.68 -7.13
C ALA A 42 -3.61 -6.12 -6.69
N ARG A 43 -4.34 -5.25 -5.97
CA ARG A 43 -5.75 -5.45 -5.64
C ARG A 43 -6.64 -5.47 -6.88
N LYS A 44 -6.49 -4.48 -7.77
CA LYS A 44 -7.26 -4.39 -9.03
C LYS A 44 -7.00 -5.60 -9.94
N ALA A 45 -5.76 -6.10 -9.96
CA ALA A 45 -5.35 -7.31 -10.66
C ALA A 45 -5.79 -8.62 -9.95
N GLY A 46 -6.54 -8.54 -8.85
CA GLY A 46 -7.12 -9.70 -8.16
C GLY A 46 -6.18 -10.42 -7.21
N GLY A 47 -5.01 -9.88 -6.89
CA GLY A 47 -4.06 -10.45 -5.93
C GLY A 47 -4.66 -10.64 -4.52
N TYR A 48 -5.57 -9.75 -4.13
CA TYR A 48 -6.33 -9.83 -2.88
C TYR A 48 -7.67 -9.08 -2.97
N ARG A 49 -8.57 -9.31 -2.01
CA ARG A 49 -9.88 -8.61 -1.95
C ARG A 49 -9.79 -7.30 -1.20
N LYS A 50 -10.60 -6.33 -1.62
CA LYS A 50 -10.90 -5.16 -0.79
C LYS A 50 -11.52 -5.63 0.53
N SER A 51 -10.85 -5.30 1.63
CA SER A 51 -11.34 -5.56 2.98
C SER A 51 -12.29 -4.44 3.40
N ARG A 52 -13.33 -4.78 4.18
CA ARG A 52 -14.29 -3.82 4.74
C ARG A 52 -13.70 -3.01 5.91
N LYS A 53 -12.56 -3.43 6.45
CA LYS A 53 -11.88 -2.70 7.54
C LYS A 53 -11.22 -1.43 6.99
N ALA A 54 -11.46 -0.30 7.64
CA ALA A 54 -10.75 0.94 7.35
C ALA A 54 -9.22 0.72 7.42
N CYS A 55 -8.46 1.41 6.56
CA CYS A 55 -6.99 1.35 6.53
C CYS A 55 -6.36 -0.02 6.22
N SER A 56 -7.11 -0.98 5.66
CA SER A 56 -6.58 -2.29 5.28
C SER A 56 -5.47 -2.23 4.22
N ASP A 57 -5.51 -1.22 3.35
CA ASP A 57 -4.57 -1.07 2.24
C ASP A 57 -3.16 -0.75 2.74
N PHE A 58 -2.99 -0.02 3.85
CA PHE A 58 -1.68 0.28 4.43
C PHE A 58 -0.89 -0.96 4.83
N LYS A 59 -1.57 -1.99 5.34
CA LYS A 59 -0.90 -3.27 5.66
C LYS A 59 -0.27 -3.90 4.42
N TRP A 60 -0.98 -3.85 3.29
CA TRP A 60 -0.47 -4.38 2.02
C TRP A 60 0.70 -3.57 1.49
N VAL A 61 0.68 -2.25 1.65
CA VAL A 61 1.82 -1.37 1.34
C VAL A 61 3.07 -1.81 2.11
N ASP A 62 2.98 -1.93 3.44
CA ASP A 62 4.11 -2.34 4.28
C ASP A 62 4.58 -3.77 3.97
N PHE A 63 3.64 -4.68 3.70
CA PHE A 63 3.94 -6.06 3.36
C PHE A 63 4.75 -6.19 2.07
N PHE A 64 4.38 -5.44 1.03
CA PHE A 64 5.12 -5.42 -0.23
C PHE A 64 6.46 -4.69 -0.10
N ARG A 65 6.51 -3.58 0.64
CA ARG A 65 7.76 -2.84 0.90
C ARG A 65 8.84 -3.71 1.52
N ALA A 66 8.46 -4.59 2.45
CA ALA A 66 9.41 -5.47 3.11
C ALA A 66 9.89 -6.65 2.23
N ARG A 67 9.31 -6.89 1.04
CA ARG A 67 9.49 -8.13 0.27
C ARG A 67 9.76 -7.95 -1.22
N ILE A 68 9.48 -6.79 -1.78
CA ILE A 68 9.60 -6.50 -3.20
C ILE A 68 10.38 -5.21 -3.34
N ALA A 69 11.52 -5.26 -4.01
CA ALA A 69 12.20 -4.05 -4.44
C ALA A 69 11.53 -3.54 -5.72
N ILE A 70 11.15 -2.26 -5.75
CA ILE A 70 10.66 -1.60 -6.96
C ILE A 70 11.83 -0.84 -7.58
N ASP A 71 12.22 -1.25 -8.78
CA ASP A 71 13.13 -0.47 -9.61
C ASP A 71 12.31 0.46 -10.51
N LEU A 72 12.31 1.77 -10.20
CA LEU A 72 11.61 2.77 -11.01
C LEU A 72 12.49 3.36 -12.13
N SER A 73 13.79 3.04 -12.14
CA SER A 73 14.72 3.53 -13.16
C SER A 73 14.67 2.69 -14.44
N SER A 74 14.21 1.43 -14.33
CA SER A 74 14.02 0.55 -15.48
C SER A 74 12.61 0.66 -16.08
N PRO A 75 12.46 0.69 -17.43
CA PRO A 75 11.16 0.78 -18.11
C PRO A 75 10.15 -0.31 -17.72
N GLY A 76 10.61 -1.44 -17.18
CA GLY A 76 9.78 -2.57 -16.76
C GLY A 76 9.74 -2.86 -15.26
N GLY A 77 10.49 -2.11 -14.44
CA GLY A 77 10.70 -2.51 -13.04
C GLY A 77 9.43 -2.41 -12.19
N PHE A 78 8.55 -1.43 -12.43
CA PHE A 78 7.23 -1.38 -11.79
C PHE A 78 6.31 -2.54 -12.23
N ALA A 79 6.30 -2.88 -13.53
CA ALA A 79 5.49 -3.98 -14.04
C ALA A 79 5.94 -5.33 -13.45
N LEU A 80 7.26 -5.53 -13.31
CA LEU A 80 7.82 -6.70 -12.64
C LEU A 80 7.42 -6.73 -11.16
N ALA A 81 7.54 -5.61 -10.44
CA ALA A 81 7.11 -5.52 -9.05
C ALA A 81 5.61 -5.85 -8.88
N LEU A 82 4.76 -5.40 -9.81
CA LEU A 82 3.33 -5.70 -9.81
C LEU A 82 3.06 -7.20 -10.00
N LEU A 83 3.74 -7.85 -10.95
CA LEU A 83 3.63 -9.30 -11.14
C LEU A 83 4.05 -10.06 -9.89
N LEU A 84 5.15 -9.65 -9.24
CA LEU A 84 5.60 -10.23 -7.97
C LEU A 84 4.59 -10.01 -6.85
N ALA A 85 4.02 -8.80 -6.75
CA ALA A 85 3.04 -8.46 -5.72
C ALA A 85 1.76 -9.30 -5.83
N VAL A 86 1.24 -9.46 -7.05
CA VAL A 86 0.06 -10.31 -7.30
C VAL A 86 0.33 -11.76 -6.91
N LYS A 87 1.49 -12.32 -7.32
CA LYS A 87 1.87 -13.68 -6.95
C LYS A 87 2.03 -13.83 -5.44
N LEU A 88 2.80 -12.95 -4.81
CA LEU A 88 3.09 -12.97 -3.38
C LEU A 88 1.80 -12.88 -2.54
N ALA A 89 0.85 -12.03 -2.95
CA ALA A 89 -0.43 -11.86 -2.29
C ALA A 89 -1.30 -13.12 -2.27
N GLN A 90 -1.03 -14.09 -3.14
CA GLN A 90 -1.75 -15.37 -3.21
C GLN A 90 -1.05 -16.50 -2.43
N THR A 91 0.18 -16.27 -1.97
CA THR A 91 0.96 -17.28 -1.23
C THR A 91 0.60 -17.34 0.26
N ARG A 92 1.03 -18.40 0.94
CA ARG A 92 0.88 -18.55 2.40
C ARG A 92 1.52 -17.40 3.20
N ALA A 93 2.51 -16.69 2.64
CA ALA A 93 3.12 -15.53 3.28
C ALA A 93 2.10 -14.41 3.57
N ALA A 94 1.01 -14.34 2.79
CA ALA A 94 -0.06 -13.36 2.96
C ALA A 94 -1.25 -13.88 3.79
N LYS A 95 -1.16 -15.05 4.45
CA LYS A 95 -2.29 -15.67 5.17
C LYS A 95 -2.91 -14.79 6.27
N GLY A 96 -2.10 -13.94 6.92
CA GLY A 96 -2.56 -12.99 7.94
C GLY A 96 -3.06 -11.65 7.38
N MET A 97 -3.04 -11.46 6.06
CA MET A 97 -3.33 -10.18 5.42
C MET A 97 -4.84 -9.97 5.22
N PRO A 98 -5.34 -8.73 5.38
CA PRO A 98 -6.76 -8.45 5.21
C PRO A 98 -7.19 -8.69 3.76
N GLY A 99 -8.25 -9.47 3.57
CA GLY A 99 -8.74 -9.78 2.22
C GLY A 99 -7.89 -10.81 1.45
N PHE A 100 -6.95 -11.49 2.12
CA PHE A 100 -6.21 -12.61 1.55
C PHE A 100 -7.16 -13.65 0.94
N ARG A 101 -6.85 -14.04 -0.29
CA ARG A 101 -7.69 -14.95 -1.09
C ARG A 101 -7.21 -16.39 -1.13
N GLY A 102 -6.02 -16.69 -0.62
CA GLY A 102 -5.43 -18.04 -0.49
C GLY A 102 -5.68 -18.96 -1.68
N ARG A 103 -4.66 -19.21 -2.50
CA ARG A 103 -4.76 -20.37 -3.39
C ARG A 103 -4.78 -21.65 -2.52
N ARG A 104 -5.85 -22.43 -2.68
CA ARG A 104 -5.89 -23.84 -2.24
C ARG A 104 -4.83 -24.62 -3.00
#